data_AF-A0A945X2T9-F1
#
_entry.id   AF-A0A945X2T9-F1
#
_cell.length_a   1.000
_cell.length_b   1.000
_cell.length_c   1.000
_cell.angle_alpha   90.00
_cell.angle_beta   90.00
_cell.angle_gamma   90.00
#
_symmetry.space_group_name_H-M   'P 1'
#
loop_
_entity.id
_entity.type
_entity.pdbx_description
1 polymer ?
#
loop_
_entity_poly.entity_id
_entity_poly.type
_entity_poly.pdbx_seq_one_letter_code
_entity_poly.pdbx_strand_id
1 'polypeptide(L)'
;MTITIPIYIEKRPSAGAESLFVVTPLFLDTHECRAQDLSKAMTRLVQALRKELSSLARAGRCDQLLDYLAPPEWEDHSYKVRVELRKGTAEGRFHVVAFRKMGKRLAFSPTVSDLWFECERGTSLRLRAEEVLTRHYQEREKEGDEAAQLKQEISRRIRTWTTSIDIDIDATSKTSEGESRSRPLSFLGGGKSFHGAEELEKVGRCLEH
;
A
#
# COMPACT_ATOMS: atom_id res chain seq x y z
N MET A 1 1.03 -18.76 2.58
CA MET A 1 0.52 -17.78 3.57
C MET A 1 -0.48 -16.88 2.89
N THR A 2 -1.54 -16.48 3.59
CA THR A 2 -2.58 -15.59 3.06
C THR A 2 -2.36 -14.19 3.61
N ILE A 3 -2.39 -13.19 2.74
CA ILE A 3 -2.22 -11.77 3.08
C ILE A 3 -3.50 -11.03 2.70
N THR A 4 -4.12 -10.34 3.66
CA THR A 4 -5.28 -9.48 3.42
C THR A 4 -4.81 -8.05 3.12
N ILE A 5 -5.14 -7.53 1.95
CA ILE A 5 -4.70 -6.21 1.49
C ILE A 5 -5.93 -5.30 1.32
N PRO A 6 -6.00 -4.17 2.05
CA PRO A 6 -7.04 -3.17 1.85
C PRO A 6 -6.84 -2.44 0.52
N ILE A 7 -7.91 -2.30 -0.24
CA ILE A 7 -7.96 -1.73 -1.59
C ILE A 7 -8.88 -0.52 -1.59
N TYR A 8 -8.40 0.59 -2.13
CA TYR A 8 -9.19 1.76 -2.49
C TYR A 8 -9.70 1.62 -3.93
N ILE A 9 -10.97 1.93 -4.13
CA ILE A 9 -11.64 1.88 -5.43
C ILE A 9 -12.23 3.25 -5.75
N GLU A 10 -11.93 3.73 -6.94
CA GLU A 10 -12.43 4.98 -7.48
C GLU A 10 -13.17 4.72 -8.80
N LYS A 11 -14.43 5.15 -8.89
CA LYS A 11 -15.21 5.17 -10.13
C LYS A 11 -15.28 6.59 -10.68
N ARG A 12 -14.54 6.84 -11.76
CA ARG A 12 -14.50 8.11 -12.48
C ARG A 12 -15.56 8.13 -13.60
N PRO A 13 -16.47 9.11 -13.64
CA PRO A 13 -17.32 9.31 -14.81
C PRO A 13 -16.46 9.75 -16.00
N SER A 14 -16.74 9.19 -17.17
CA SER A 14 -16.14 9.62 -18.44
C SER A 14 -17.20 10.38 -19.25
N ALA A 15 -16.82 11.50 -19.87
CA ALA A 15 -17.74 12.29 -20.67
C ALA A 15 -18.11 11.53 -21.96
N GLY A 16 -19.27 10.86 -21.94
CA GLY A 16 -19.81 10.15 -23.11
C GLY A 16 -19.35 8.70 -23.28
N ALA A 17 -18.61 8.12 -22.33
CA ALA A 17 -18.14 6.73 -22.38
C ALA A 17 -18.44 5.96 -21.08
N GLU A 18 -18.17 4.66 -21.08
CA GLU A 18 -18.24 3.82 -19.88
C GLU A 18 -17.35 4.37 -18.76
N SER A 19 -17.78 4.20 -17.51
CA SER A 19 -17.04 4.68 -16.34
C SER A 19 -15.68 4.00 -16.23
N LEU A 20 -14.65 4.75 -15.83
CA LEU A 20 -13.32 4.19 -15.58
C LEU A 20 -13.19 3.86 -14.09
N PHE A 21 -12.86 2.61 -13.77
CA PHE A 21 -12.48 2.19 -12.43
C PHE A 21 -10.97 2.29 -12.28
N VAL A 22 -10.54 2.87 -11.17
CA VAL A 22 -9.15 2.90 -10.70
C VAL A 22 -9.11 2.16 -9.36
N VAL A 23 -8.19 1.21 -9.23
CA VAL A 23 -8.02 0.42 -8.02
C VAL A 23 -6.57 0.48 -7.57
N THR A 24 -6.36 0.71 -6.28
CA THR A 24 -5.04 0.82 -5.65
C THR A 24 -5.05 0.17 -4.27
N PRO A 25 -3.94 -0.43 -3.81
CA PRO A 25 -3.75 -0.72 -2.39
C PRO A 25 -3.91 0.56 -1.57
N LEU A 26 -4.57 0.47 -0.42
CA LEU A 26 -4.95 1.64 0.37
C LEU A 26 -3.78 2.27 1.13
N PHE A 27 -2.87 1.44 1.65
CA PHE A 27 -1.76 1.87 2.51
C PHE A 27 -0.40 1.82 1.81
N LEU A 28 -0.37 1.46 0.53
CA LEU A 28 0.86 1.24 -0.21
C LEU A 28 0.79 2.06 -1.50
N ASP A 29 1.83 2.86 -1.75
CA ASP A 29 1.98 3.61 -2.98
C ASP A 29 2.56 2.72 -4.10
N THR A 30 1.84 1.62 -4.36
CA THR A 30 2.25 0.61 -5.35
C THR A 30 1.06 0.24 -6.21
N HIS A 31 1.31 -0.11 -7.47
CA HIS A 31 0.33 -0.73 -8.37
C HIS A 31 -1.03 -0.03 -8.45
N GLU A 32 -1.14 0.94 -9.36
CA GLU A 32 -2.43 1.45 -9.80
C GLU A 32 -2.91 0.67 -11.03
N CYS A 33 -4.13 0.11 -10.97
CA CYS A 33 -4.75 -0.56 -12.11
C CYS A 33 -6.03 0.16 -12.54
N ARG A 34 -6.22 0.26 -13.86
CA ARG A 34 -7.38 0.94 -14.46
C ARG A 34 -8.10 0.04 -15.46
N ALA A 35 -9.44 0.03 -15.44
CA ALA A 35 -10.28 -0.63 -16.46
C ALA A 35 -11.70 -0.06 -16.46
N GLN A 36 -12.45 -0.26 -17.55
CA GLN A 36 -13.88 0.09 -17.64
C GLN A 36 -14.78 -0.84 -16.81
N ASP A 37 -14.29 -2.05 -16.53
CA ASP A 37 -14.95 -3.04 -15.68
C ASP A 37 -14.16 -3.23 -14.38
N LEU A 38 -14.85 -3.18 -13.24
CA LEU A 38 -14.23 -3.30 -11.92
C LEU A 38 -13.53 -4.66 -11.75
N SER A 39 -14.16 -5.75 -12.21
CA SER A 39 -13.61 -7.10 -12.05
C SER A 39 -12.30 -7.26 -12.81
N LYS A 40 -12.19 -6.68 -14.02
CA LYS A 40 -10.95 -6.62 -14.80
C LYS A 40 -9.87 -5.78 -14.10
N ALA A 41 -10.23 -4.63 -13.53
CA ALA A 41 -9.28 -3.78 -12.79
C ALA A 41 -8.73 -4.53 -11.57
N MET A 42 -9.60 -5.15 -10.77
CA MET A 42 -9.23 -5.96 -9.60
C MET A 42 -8.36 -7.16 -9.98
N THR A 43 -8.71 -7.89 -11.05
CA THR A 43 -7.92 -9.04 -11.53
C THR A 43 -6.49 -8.62 -11.88
N ARG A 44 -6.33 -7.49 -12.58
CA ARG A 44 -5.00 -6.95 -12.91
C ARG A 44 -4.21 -6.59 -11.66
N LEU A 45 -4.86 -5.95 -10.68
CA LEU A 45 -4.24 -5.59 -9.42
C LEU A 45 -3.78 -6.83 -8.64
N VAL A 46 -4.65 -7.83 -8.47
CA VAL A 46 -4.33 -9.10 -7.80
C VAL A 46 -3.14 -9.80 -8.46
N GLN A 47 -3.10 -9.84 -9.80
CA GLN A 47 -1.98 -10.44 -10.54
C GLN A 47 -0.67 -9.68 -10.31
N ALA A 48 -0.72 -8.34 -10.32
CA ALA A 48 0.45 -7.50 -10.06
C ALA A 48 0.99 -7.72 -8.64
N LEU A 49 0.11 -7.64 -7.63
CA LEU A 49 0.45 -7.85 -6.22
C LEU A 49 0.97 -9.27 -5.97
N ARG A 50 0.33 -10.31 -6.53
CA ARG A 50 0.81 -11.68 -6.38
C ARG A 50 2.23 -11.84 -6.93
N LYS A 51 2.53 -11.25 -8.09
CA LYS A 51 3.87 -11.30 -8.70
C LYS A 51 4.90 -10.60 -7.81
N GLU A 52 4.58 -9.41 -7.31
CA GLU A 52 5.43 -8.64 -6.40
C GLU A 52 5.71 -9.40 -5.10
N LEU A 53 4.67 -9.80 -4.39
CA LEU A 53 4.76 -10.53 -3.12
C LEU A 53 5.53 -11.85 -3.26
N SER A 54 5.29 -12.60 -4.35
CA SER A 54 6.04 -13.82 -4.65
C SER A 54 7.53 -13.53 -4.89
N SER A 55 7.84 -12.41 -5.54
CA SER A 55 9.22 -11.97 -5.75
C SER A 55 9.90 -11.60 -4.43
N LEU A 56 9.22 -10.84 -3.57
CA LEU A 56 9.73 -10.46 -2.24
C LEU A 56 9.97 -11.68 -1.36
N ALA A 57 9.03 -12.64 -1.35
CA ALA A 57 9.16 -13.88 -0.60
C ALA A 57 10.35 -14.72 -1.07
N ARG A 58 10.53 -14.87 -2.39
CA ARG A 58 11.68 -15.61 -2.96
C ARG A 58 13.02 -14.92 -2.69
N ALA A 59 13.02 -13.59 -2.66
CA ALA A 59 14.21 -12.79 -2.36
C ALA A 59 14.54 -12.73 -0.86
N GLY A 60 13.70 -13.31 0.02
CA GLY A 60 13.88 -13.22 1.47
C GLY A 60 13.73 -11.79 2.02
N ARG A 61 13.04 -10.91 1.30
CA ARG A 61 12.81 -9.50 1.69
C ARG A 61 11.63 -9.39 2.66
N CYS A 62 11.79 -10.03 3.82
CA CYS A 62 10.80 -10.02 4.89
C CYS A 62 10.49 -8.59 5.36
N ASP A 63 11.50 -7.70 5.35
CA ASP A 63 11.35 -6.29 5.67
C ASP A 63 10.29 -5.60 4.82
N GLN A 64 10.28 -5.85 3.50
CA GLN A 64 9.32 -5.27 2.57
C GLN A 64 7.96 -5.98 2.60
N LEU A 65 7.94 -7.28 2.89
CA LEU A 65 6.68 -8.02 3.07
C LEU A 65 5.88 -7.53 4.30
N LEU A 66 6.55 -7.04 5.34
CA LEU A 66 5.89 -6.55 6.55
C LEU A 66 4.92 -5.39 6.26
N ASP A 67 5.21 -4.57 5.24
CA ASP A 67 4.33 -3.48 4.83
C ASP A 67 2.94 -3.96 4.37
N TYR A 68 2.86 -5.22 3.89
CA TYR A 68 1.61 -5.84 3.44
C TYR A 68 0.91 -6.67 4.53
N LEU A 69 1.65 -7.17 5.51
CA LEU A 69 1.16 -8.19 6.46
C LEU A 69 0.34 -7.63 7.63
N ALA A 70 0.53 -6.35 7.96
CA ALA A 70 -0.09 -5.76 9.14
C ALA A 70 -0.76 -4.41 8.81
N PRO A 71 -1.77 -4.38 7.91
CA PRO A 71 -2.55 -3.18 7.74
C PRO A 71 -3.25 -2.84 9.07
N PRO A 72 -3.29 -1.56 9.48
CA PRO A 72 -4.02 -1.17 10.67
C PRO A 72 -5.52 -1.35 10.44
N GLU A 73 -6.29 -1.60 11.49
CA GLU A 73 -7.75 -1.45 11.41
C GLU A 73 -8.11 0.00 11.03
N TRP A 74 -9.00 0.15 10.06
CA TRP A 74 -9.35 1.46 9.52
C TRP A 74 -10.86 1.70 9.52
N GLU A 75 -11.21 2.97 9.44
CA GLU A 75 -12.56 3.48 9.32
C GLU A 75 -12.67 4.29 8.03
N ASP A 76 -13.77 4.09 7.30
CA ASP A 76 -14.08 4.80 6.07
C ASP A 76 -15.10 5.91 6.31
N HIS A 77 -14.77 7.11 5.85
CA HIS A 77 -15.61 8.28 6.00
C HIS A 77 -15.77 9.00 4.67
N SER A 78 -17.00 9.38 4.32
CA SER A 78 -17.27 10.20 3.13
C SER A 78 -17.84 11.55 3.56
N TYR A 79 -17.05 12.61 3.41
CA TYR A 79 -17.43 13.93 3.86
C TYR A 79 -17.70 14.87 2.69
N LYS A 80 -18.80 15.64 2.78
CA LYS A 80 -18.97 16.83 1.97
C LYS A 80 -18.18 17.96 2.63
N VAL A 81 -17.18 18.47 1.92
CA VAL A 81 -16.23 19.48 2.39
C VAL A 81 -16.38 20.73 1.55
N ARG A 82 -16.39 21.89 2.20
CA ARG A 82 -16.34 23.20 1.56
C ARG A 82 -14.90 23.70 1.62
N VAL A 83 -14.29 23.90 0.46
CA VAL A 83 -12.92 24.38 0.31
C VAL A 83 -12.95 25.85 -0.09
N GLU A 84 -12.36 26.69 0.74
CA GLU A 84 -12.23 28.12 0.49
C GLU A 84 -10.91 28.43 -0.23
N LEU A 85 -10.99 28.91 -1.46
CA LEU A 85 -9.86 29.38 -2.27
C LEU A 85 -9.84 30.92 -2.27
N ARG A 86 -8.73 31.54 -2.67
CA ARG A 86 -8.62 33.00 -2.80
C ARG A 86 -9.63 33.55 -3.80
N LYS A 87 -9.87 32.83 -4.91
CA LYS A 87 -10.82 33.22 -5.95
C LYS A 87 -12.19 32.54 -5.81
N GLY A 88 -12.63 32.24 -4.59
CA GLY A 88 -13.98 31.78 -4.27
C GLY A 88 -14.03 30.40 -3.60
N THR A 89 -15.19 29.76 -3.59
CA THR A 89 -15.39 28.49 -2.87
C THR A 89 -15.68 27.34 -3.84
N ALA A 90 -15.25 26.12 -3.49
CA ALA A 90 -15.71 24.88 -4.09
C ALA A 90 -16.25 23.92 -3.03
N GLU A 91 -17.16 23.04 -3.43
CA GLU A 91 -17.66 21.97 -2.56
C GLU A 91 -17.43 20.62 -3.24
N GLY A 92 -16.85 19.69 -2.47
CA GLY A 92 -16.50 18.36 -2.94
C GLY A 92 -16.92 17.28 -1.97
N ARG A 93 -16.93 16.03 -2.44
CA ARG A 93 -17.06 14.85 -1.57
C ARG A 93 -15.72 14.13 -1.53
N PHE A 94 -15.12 14.04 -0.35
CA PHE A 94 -13.83 13.42 -0.12
C PHE A 94 -13.98 12.12 0.66
N HIS A 95 -13.22 11.10 0.26
CA HIS A 95 -13.06 9.86 1.02
C HIS A 95 -11.92 10.05 2.01
N VAL A 96 -12.19 9.87 3.29
CA VAL A 96 -11.20 9.98 4.36
C VAL A 96 -11.10 8.62 5.04
N VAL A 97 -9.90 8.08 5.06
CA VAL A 97 -9.57 6.86 5.79
C VAL A 97 -8.88 7.26 7.08
N ALA A 98 -9.34 6.73 8.21
CA ALA A 98 -8.76 6.97 9.52
C ALA A 98 -8.38 5.66 10.20
N PHE A 99 -7.28 5.66 10.94
CA PHE A 99 -6.83 4.49 11.71
C PHE A 99 -6.02 4.93 12.93
N ARG A 100 -5.74 3.99 13.83
CA ARG A 100 -4.90 4.25 15.01
C ARG A 100 -3.52 3.62 14.86
N LYS A 101 -2.48 4.39 15.12
CA LYS A 101 -1.09 3.92 15.17
C LYS A 101 -0.32 4.70 16.23
N MET A 102 0.46 3.99 17.06
CA MET A 102 1.27 4.60 18.13
C MET A 102 0.49 5.56 19.05
N GLY A 103 -0.75 5.18 19.41
CA GLY A 103 -1.61 5.96 20.31
C GLY A 103 -2.26 7.22 19.69
N LYS A 104 -1.99 7.49 18.40
CA LYS A 104 -2.52 8.61 17.64
C LYS A 104 -3.59 8.14 16.65
N ARG A 105 -4.57 8.99 16.34
CA ARG A 105 -5.52 8.78 15.25
C ARG A 105 -4.99 9.53 14.03
N LEU A 106 -4.54 8.77 13.03
CA LEU A 106 -4.08 9.30 11.75
C LEU A 106 -5.21 9.18 10.73
N ALA A 107 -5.25 10.12 9.79
CA ALA A 107 -6.18 10.08 8.69
C ALA A 107 -5.55 10.63 7.41
N PHE A 108 -6.08 10.21 6.27
CA PHE A 108 -5.66 10.69 4.96
C PHE A 108 -6.80 10.55 3.96
N SER A 109 -6.68 11.22 2.81
CA SER A 109 -7.64 11.11 1.70
C SER A 109 -6.98 10.43 0.51
N PRO A 110 -7.35 9.20 0.13
CA PRO A 110 -6.74 8.53 -1.03
C PRO A 110 -6.97 9.28 -2.36
N THR A 111 -7.97 10.17 -2.42
CA THR A 111 -8.23 11.02 -3.59
C THR A 111 -7.22 12.17 -3.73
N VAL A 112 -6.55 12.56 -2.65
CA VAL A 112 -5.55 13.64 -2.62
C VAL A 112 -4.25 13.01 -2.14
N SER A 113 -3.35 12.68 -3.07
CA SER A 113 -2.08 12.05 -2.75
C SER A 113 -1.31 12.86 -1.71
N ASP A 114 -0.58 12.17 -0.84
CA ASP A 114 0.31 12.75 0.16
C ASP A 114 -0.37 13.55 1.30
N LEU A 115 -1.70 13.67 1.31
CA LEU A 115 -2.41 14.42 2.33
C LEU A 115 -2.72 13.57 3.57
N TRP A 116 -1.76 13.55 4.49
CA TRP A 116 -1.86 12.89 5.79
C TRP A 116 -2.03 13.90 6.92
N PHE A 117 -2.85 13.58 7.92
CA PHE A 117 -3.04 14.44 9.08
C PHE A 117 -3.38 13.67 10.35
N GLU A 118 -2.97 14.23 11.49
CA GLU A 118 -3.36 13.76 12.81
C GLU A 118 -4.71 14.37 13.22
N CYS A 119 -5.56 13.54 13.83
CA CYS A 119 -6.82 13.95 14.43
C CYS A 119 -6.71 13.81 15.95
N GLU A 120 -6.66 14.95 16.64
CA GLU A 120 -6.55 15.01 18.09
C GLU A 120 -7.78 14.39 18.78
N ARG A 121 -7.59 13.94 20.02
CA ARG A 121 -8.68 13.40 20.83
C ARG A 121 -9.74 14.48 21.08
N GLY A 122 -11.00 14.13 20.87
CA GLY A 122 -12.13 15.05 21.04
C GLY A 122 -12.40 15.93 19.81
N THR A 123 -11.50 15.96 18.83
CA THR A 123 -11.70 16.72 17.59
C THR A 123 -12.53 15.93 16.58
N SER A 124 -13.45 16.61 15.91
CA SER A 124 -14.23 16.02 14.81
C SER A 124 -13.32 15.73 13.62
N LEU A 125 -13.27 14.48 13.18
CA LEU A 125 -12.51 14.06 12.00
C LEU A 125 -12.94 14.86 10.75
N ARG A 126 -14.25 15.13 10.61
CA ARG A 126 -14.79 15.93 9.52
C ARG A 126 -14.23 17.35 9.51
N LEU A 127 -14.29 18.05 10.66
CA LEU A 127 -13.81 19.44 10.76
C LEU A 127 -12.30 19.51 10.50
N ARG A 128 -11.55 18.54 11.03
CA ARG A 128 -10.10 18.45 10.78
C ARG A 128 -9.78 18.19 9.31
N ALA A 129 -10.51 17.30 8.65
CA ALA A 129 -10.35 17.04 7.22
C ALA A 129 -10.65 18.29 6.39
N GLU A 130 -11.71 19.03 6.72
CA GLU A 130 -12.07 20.27 6.03
C GLU A 130 -11.00 21.35 6.16
N GLU A 131 -10.44 21.55 7.37
CA GLU A 131 -9.32 22.46 7.60
C GLU A 131 -8.09 22.09 6.76
N VAL A 132 -7.70 20.81 6.79
CA VAL A 132 -6.49 20.32 6.13
C VAL A 132 -6.63 20.35 4.60
N LEU A 133 -7.77 19.94 4.06
CA LEU A 133 -8.07 20.02 2.63
C LEU A 133 -8.11 21.48 2.15
N THR A 134 -8.71 22.38 2.94
CA THR A 134 -8.74 23.80 2.60
C THR A 134 -7.33 24.37 2.51
N ARG A 135 -6.48 24.10 3.51
CA ARG A 135 -5.08 24.53 3.50
C ARG A 135 -4.31 23.98 2.30
N HIS A 136 -4.43 22.68 2.02
CA HIS A 136 -3.78 22.03 0.89
C HIS A 136 -4.10 22.71 -0.45
N TYR A 137 -5.39 22.95 -0.72
CA TYR A 137 -5.79 23.59 -1.98
C TYR A 137 -5.45 25.08 -2.05
N GLN A 138 -5.39 25.79 -0.92
CA GLN A 138 -4.89 27.17 -0.86
C GLN A 138 -3.38 27.24 -1.13
N GLU A 139 -2.61 26.27 -0.66
CA GLU A 139 -1.18 26.15 -0.94
C GLU A 139 -0.94 25.89 -2.43
N ARG A 140 -1.66 24.95 -3.04
CA ARG A 140 -1.61 24.71 -4.49
C ARG A 140 -1.97 25.96 -5.32
N GLU A 141 -3.01 26.70 -4.93
CA GLU A 141 -3.36 27.96 -5.60
C GLU A 141 -2.26 29.02 -5.45
N LYS A 142 -1.53 29.02 -4.33
CA LYS A 142 -0.38 29.92 -4.12
C LYS A 142 0.84 29.50 -4.96
N GLU A 143 1.02 28.21 -5.19
CA GLU A 143 2.11 27.63 -5.99
C GLU A 143 1.92 27.80 -7.51
N GLY A 144 0.70 28.17 -7.94
CA GLY A 144 0.42 28.58 -9.32
C GLY A 144 -0.71 27.82 -9.99
N ASP A 145 -1.32 26.84 -9.32
CA ASP A 145 -2.47 26.12 -9.88
C ASP A 145 -3.65 27.08 -10.14
N GLU A 146 -4.28 26.93 -11.29
CA GLU A 146 -5.40 27.78 -11.66
C GLU A 146 -6.63 27.48 -10.79
N ALA A 147 -7.21 28.51 -10.17
CA ALA A 147 -8.39 28.37 -9.33
C ALA A 147 -9.56 27.66 -10.02
N ALA A 148 -9.73 27.84 -11.34
CA ALA A 148 -10.79 27.16 -12.10
C ALA A 148 -10.57 25.64 -12.16
N GLN A 149 -9.32 25.21 -12.38
CA GLN A 149 -8.93 23.80 -12.39
C GLN A 149 -9.10 23.17 -11.00
N LEU A 150 -8.67 23.85 -9.94
CA LEU A 150 -8.83 23.37 -8.56
C LEU A 150 -10.31 23.20 -8.20
N LYS A 151 -11.16 24.17 -8.55
CA LYS A 151 -12.62 24.06 -8.32
C LYS A 151 -13.22 22.87 -9.06
N GLN A 152 -12.78 22.61 -10.28
CA GLN A 152 -13.24 21.46 -11.07
C GLN A 152 -12.78 20.13 -10.45
N GLU A 153 -11.55 20.07 -9.97
CA GLU A 153 -11.00 18.91 -9.26
C GLU A 153 -11.80 18.61 -7.98
N ILE A 154 -11.99 19.61 -7.12
CA ILE A 154 -12.74 19.50 -5.86
C ILE A 154 -14.20 19.10 -6.12
N SER A 155 -14.84 19.71 -7.13
CA SER A 155 -16.26 19.48 -7.42
C SER A 155 -16.51 18.20 -8.22
N ARG A 156 -15.46 17.42 -8.52
CA ARG A 156 -15.58 16.23 -9.36
C ARG A 156 -16.46 15.19 -8.67
N ARG A 157 -17.48 14.72 -9.38
CA ARG A 157 -18.38 13.66 -8.91
C ARG A 157 -17.71 12.31 -9.07
N ILE A 158 -16.94 11.91 -8.07
CA ILE A 158 -16.27 10.62 -8.01
C ILE A 158 -17.00 9.76 -7.00
N ARG A 159 -17.22 8.47 -7.32
CA ARG A 159 -17.70 7.50 -6.32
C ARG A 159 -16.51 6.69 -5.84
N THR A 160 -16.32 6.66 -4.54
CA THR A 160 -15.16 6.04 -3.88
C THR A 160 -15.62 5.13 -2.75
N TRP A 161 -14.88 4.06 -2.52
CA TRP A 161 -15.04 3.17 -1.36
C TRP A 161 -13.78 2.32 -1.20
N THR A 162 -13.70 1.58 -0.12
CA THR A 162 -12.64 0.60 0.15
C THR A 162 -13.22 -0.81 0.23
N THR A 163 -12.36 -1.80 0.01
CA THR A 163 -12.64 -3.23 0.19
C THR A 163 -11.34 -3.92 0.61
N SER A 164 -11.39 -5.21 0.93
CA SER A 164 -10.17 -6.03 1.10
C SER A 164 -10.11 -7.11 0.03
N ILE A 165 -8.90 -7.59 -0.25
CA ILE A 165 -8.65 -8.83 -0.99
C ILE A 165 -7.70 -9.73 -0.21
N ASP A 166 -7.88 -11.03 -0.36
CA ASP A 166 -6.95 -12.03 0.19
C ASP A 166 -6.07 -12.57 -0.93
N ILE A 167 -4.76 -12.58 -0.70
CA ILE A 167 -3.77 -13.11 -1.64
C ILE A 167 -2.97 -14.22 -0.97
N ASP A 168 -3.08 -15.42 -1.54
CA ASP A 168 -2.22 -16.54 -1.18
C ASP A 168 -0.87 -16.45 -1.89
N ILE A 169 0.20 -16.62 -1.13
CA ILE A 169 1.57 -16.73 -1.63
C ILE A 169 2.29 -17.95 -1.05
N ASP A 170 3.04 -18.63 -1.92
CA ASP A 170 3.90 -19.74 -1.55
C ASP A 170 5.26 -19.21 -1.10
N ALA A 171 5.43 -19.12 0.22
CA ALA A 171 6.66 -18.62 0.84
C ALA A 171 7.77 -19.68 0.96
N THR A 172 7.58 -20.88 0.41
CA THR A 172 8.64 -21.88 0.34
C THR A 172 9.72 -21.40 -0.61
N SER A 173 10.66 -20.62 -0.08
CA SER A 173 11.98 -20.49 -0.66
C SER A 173 12.55 -21.90 -0.72
N LYS A 174 12.62 -22.47 -1.92
CA LYS A 174 13.70 -23.41 -2.18
C LYS A 174 14.95 -22.56 -2.02
N THR A 175 15.52 -22.54 -0.82
CA THR A 175 16.96 -22.32 -0.68
C THR A 175 17.55 -23.22 -1.73
N SER A 176 18.10 -22.62 -2.79
CA SER A 176 19.01 -23.35 -3.64
C SER A 176 20.13 -23.76 -2.70
N GLU A 177 20.05 -24.97 -2.14
CA GLU A 177 21.21 -25.77 -1.80
C GLU A 177 22.20 -25.47 -2.91
N GLY A 178 23.34 -24.90 -2.52
CA GLY A 178 24.18 -24.12 -3.40
C GLY A 178 24.34 -24.79 -4.76
N GLU A 179 24.39 -23.99 -5.81
CA GLU A 179 25.03 -24.42 -7.06
C GLU A 179 26.39 -25.02 -6.69
N SER A 180 26.41 -26.32 -6.47
CA SER A 180 27.57 -27.16 -6.63
C SER A 180 27.88 -27.00 -8.10
N ARG A 181 28.67 -25.96 -8.40
CA ARG A 181 29.49 -25.88 -9.59
C ARG A 181 30.17 -27.23 -9.68
N SER A 182 29.62 -28.11 -10.50
CA SER A 182 30.27 -29.28 -10.99
C SER A 182 31.49 -28.80 -11.77
N ARG A 183 32.59 -28.57 -11.04
CA ARG A 183 33.93 -28.54 -11.59
C ARG A 183 34.30 -29.99 -11.86
N PRO A 184 34.45 -30.43 -13.12
CA PRO A 184 35.00 -31.75 -13.39
C PRO A 184 36.52 -31.64 -13.30
N LEU A 185 37.07 -31.59 -12.08
CA LEU A 185 38.52 -31.66 -11.83
C LEU A 185 38.76 -32.14 -10.39
N SER A 186 38.63 -33.44 -10.20
CA SER A 186 39.13 -34.15 -9.01
C SER A 186 39.63 -35.52 -9.44
N PHE A 187 40.68 -35.52 -10.26
CA PHE A 187 41.60 -36.64 -10.39
C PHE A 187 42.80 -36.29 -9.50
N LEU A 188 43.11 -37.15 -8.52
CA LEU A 188 44.19 -37.09 -7.51
C LEU A 188 43.92 -36.30 -6.22
N GLY A 189 43.57 -37.04 -5.15
CA GLY A 189 43.67 -36.58 -3.76
C GLY A 189 42.57 -37.12 -2.86
N GLY A 190 42.87 -38.18 -2.09
CA GLY A 190 41.92 -38.91 -1.25
C GLY A 190 41.08 -38.03 -0.32
N GLY A 191 39.77 -38.08 -0.51
CA GLY A 191 38.79 -37.37 0.30
C GLY A 191 38.52 -38.08 1.63
N LYS A 192 38.74 -37.36 2.73
CA LYS A 192 37.95 -37.56 3.94
C LYS A 192 36.73 -36.64 3.84
N SER A 193 35.56 -37.24 3.66
CA SER A 193 34.28 -36.55 3.81
C SER A 193 34.11 -36.17 5.28
N PHE A 194 34.19 -34.88 5.61
CA PHE A 194 33.78 -34.40 6.94
C PHE A 194 32.27 -34.14 6.90
N HIS A 195 31.51 -34.88 7.69
CA HIS A 195 30.09 -34.62 7.93
C HIS A 195 29.98 -33.47 8.94
N GLY A 196 29.38 -32.34 8.53
CA GLY A 196 29.18 -31.17 9.40
C GLY A 196 28.31 -31.41 10.65
N ALA A 197 27.65 -32.57 10.76
CA ALA A 197 26.95 -32.99 11.97
C ALA A 197 27.90 -33.31 13.15
N GLU A 198 29.14 -33.78 12.88
CA GLU A 198 30.13 -34.08 13.93
C GLU A 198 30.80 -32.81 14.51
N GLU A 199 30.85 -31.70 13.76
CA GLU A 199 31.41 -30.44 14.31
C GLU A 199 30.45 -29.73 15.26
N LEU A 200 29.14 -29.85 15.06
CA LEU A 200 28.14 -29.21 15.92
C LEU A 200 28.04 -29.86 17.32
N GLU A 201 28.45 -31.13 17.45
CA GLU A 201 28.57 -31.79 18.75
C GLU A 201 29.77 -31.28 19.57
N LYS A 202 30.77 -30.67 18.91
CA LYS A 202 32.01 -30.20 19.55
C LYS A 202 31.93 -28.79 20.15
N VAL A 203 30.97 -27.98 19.73
CA VAL A 203 30.77 -26.60 20.22
C VAL A 203 29.64 -26.48 21.25
N GLY A 204 28.90 -27.56 21.53
CA GLY A 204 27.73 -27.58 22.41
C GLY A 204 27.97 -27.74 23.91
N ARG A 205 29.16 -27.44 24.45
CA ARG A 205 29.43 -27.48 25.90
C ARG A 205 30.42 -26.41 26.34
N CYS A 206 29.95 -25.17 26.50
CA CYS A 206 30.58 -24.17 27.38
C CYS A 206 29.56 -23.06 27.65
N LEU A 207 28.67 -23.25 28.63
CA LEU A 207 28.06 -22.18 29.45
C LEU A 207 27.34 -22.84 30.65
N GLU A 208 28.12 -23.44 31.54
CA GLU A 208 27.76 -23.57 32.96
C GLU A 208 29.01 -23.24 33.77
N HIS A 209 29.10 -21.99 34.23
CA HIS A 209 29.67 -21.56 35.51
C HIS A 209 29.47 -20.05 35.70
#